data_AF-A0A4U0RWW2-F1
#
_entry.id   AF-A0A4U0RWW2-F1
#
_cell.length_a   1.000
_cell.length_b   1.000
_cell.length_c   1.000
_cell.angle_alpha   90.00
_cell.angle_beta   90.00
_cell.angle_gamma   90.00
#
_symmetry.space_group_name_H-M   'P 1'
#
loop_
_entity.id
_entity.type
_entity.pdbx_description
1 polymer ?
#
loop_
_entity_poly.entity_id
_entity_poly.type
_entity_poly.pdbx_seq_one_letter_code
_entity_poly.pdbx_strand_id
1 'polypeptide(L)'
;MSASRTARHLAAAVLASAALLAAAAVPASASVRPHQPRPTVILGQIQYDSPGRDDRSRRSLNAEWVEVTNTGRHAVNLDGWTLSDRDGHTYRFENLRLDGRSTVRVHTGTGRDTRHDVYQDRRAYVWNNGADQATLRNDRDRIIDTASWGRNHH
;
A
#
# COMPACT_ATOMS: atom_id res chain seq x y z
N MET A 1 -48.13 12.22 -76.97
CA MET A 1 -47.57 12.46 -75.62
C MET A 1 -46.98 13.87 -75.65
N SER A 2 -47.68 14.85 -75.08
CA SER A 2 -47.28 16.26 -75.20
C SER A 2 -47.84 17.11 -74.06
N ALA A 3 -47.00 18.07 -73.68
CA ALA A 3 -47.27 19.35 -73.03
C ALA A 3 -47.59 19.38 -71.52
N SER A 4 -46.56 19.80 -70.78
CA SER A 4 -46.54 20.86 -69.76
C SER A 4 -47.82 21.68 -69.57
N ARG A 5 -48.12 22.03 -68.31
CA ARG A 5 -48.41 23.41 -67.89
C ARG A 5 -48.40 23.54 -66.36
N THR A 6 -47.72 24.58 -65.93
CA THR A 6 -47.41 25.00 -64.58
C THR A 6 -48.53 25.86 -63.96
N ALA A 7 -48.63 25.73 -62.63
CA ALA A 7 -48.86 26.74 -61.59
C ALA A 7 -50.14 27.61 -61.57
N ARG A 8 -50.85 27.52 -60.42
CA ARG A 8 -51.65 28.55 -59.73
C ARG A 8 -51.75 28.11 -58.25
N HIS A 9 -51.78 28.90 -57.18
CA HIS A 9 -51.47 30.28 -56.81
C HIS A 9 -51.49 30.27 -55.26
N LEU A 10 -50.52 30.94 -54.62
CA LEU A 10 -50.55 31.73 -53.36
C LEU A 10 -51.85 31.69 -52.51
N ALA A 11 -51.91 31.65 -51.17
CA ALA A 11 -51.00 32.03 -50.09
C ALA A 11 -51.63 31.63 -48.71
N ALA A 12 -50.97 32.06 -47.62
CA ALA A 12 -51.38 32.15 -46.19
C ALA A 12 -50.87 30.99 -45.32
N ALA A 13 -49.71 31.15 -44.68
CA ALA A 13 -49.44 31.85 -43.40
C ALA A 13 -49.86 31.01 -42.18
N VAL A 14 -48.89 30.69 -41.31
CA VAL A 14 -48.90 30.90 -39.86
C VAL A 14 -47.48 30.64 -39.34
N LEU A 15 -46.99 31.59 -38.55
CA LEU A 15 -45.75 31.54 -37.78
C LEU A 15 -45.88 30.53 -36.63
N ALA A 16 -44.86 29.71 -36.41
CA ALA A 16 -44.56 29.19 -35.08
C ALA A 16 -43.05 28.93 -34.98
N SER A 17 -42.37 29.88 -34.34
CA SER A 17 -41.00 29.73 -33.87
C SER A 17 -40.95 28.61 -32.82
N ALA A 18 -40.05 27.65 -32.98
CA ALA A 18 -39.58 26.81 -31.89
C ALA A 18 -38.08 26.63 -32.04
N ALA A 19 -37.32 27.52 -31.38
CA ALA A 19 -35.89 27.30 -31.18
C ALA A 19 -35.73 26.17 -30.16
N LEU A 20 -35.35 24.98 -30.64
CA LEU A 20 -34.97 23.87 -29.79
C LEU A 20 -33.60 24.18 -29.15
N LEU A 21 -33.61 24.65 -27.90
CA LEU A 21 -32.43 24.62 -27.05
C LEU A 21 -32.15 23.16 -26.66
N ALA A 22 -31.37 22.46 -27.48
CA ALA A 22 -30.81 21.17 -27.09
C ALA A 22 -29.69 21.42 -26.06
N ALA A 23 -30.03 21.43 -24.77
CA ALA A 23 -29.04 21.35 -23.71
C ALA A 23 -28.49 19.92 -23.69
N ALA A 24 -27.32 19.71 -24.30
CA ALA A 24 -26.57 18.46 -24.16
C ALA A 24 -26.11 18.33 -22.71
N ALA A 25 -26.83 17.54 -21.91
CA ALA A 25 -26.35 17.11 -20.60
C ALA A 25 -25.17 16.15 -20.83
N VAL A 26 -23.95 16.64 -20.63
CA VAL A 26 -22.75 15.80 -20.61
C VAL A 26 -22.86 14.90 -19.37
N PRO A 27 -22.81 13.56 -19.48
CA PRO A 27 -22.68 12.74 -18.29
C PRO A 27 -21.33 13.03 -17.65
N ALA A 28 -21.34 13.61 -16.45
CA ALA A 28 -20.18 13.65 -15.58
C ALA A 28 -19.85 12.20 -15.19
N SER A 29 -19.05 11.53 -16.01
CA SER A 29 -18.41 10.28 -15.61
C SER A 29 -17.42 10.64 -14.52
N ALA A 30 -17.87 10.59 -13.27
CA ALA A 30 -16.97 10.47 -12.14
C ALA A 30 -16.18 9.19 -12.39
N SER A 31 -14.96 9.34 -12.91
CA SER A 31 -13.99 8.26 -12.97
C SER A 31 -13.79 7.82 -11.52
N VAL A 32 -14.51 6.76 -11.12
CA VAL A 32 -14.17 5.97 -9.94
C VAL A 32 -12.82 5.40 -10.28
N ARG A 33 -11.76 6.17 -9.97
CA ARG A 33 -10.41 5.61 -9.93
C ARG A 33 -10.57 4.40 -9.02
N PRO A 34 -10.26 3.17 -9.46
CA PRO A 34 -10.22 2.06 -8.53
C PRO A 34 -9.32 2.52 -7.40
N HIS A 35 -9.88 2.65 -6.20
CA HIS A 35 -9.08 2.89 -5.01
C HIS A 35 -8.22 1.64 -4.90
N GLN A 36 -6.98 1.69 -5.42
CA GLN A 36 -6.02 0.62 -5.16
C GLN A 36 -6.03 0.44 -3.64
N PRO A 37 -6.46 -0.71 -3.13
CA PRO A 37 -6.53 -0.91 -1.69
C PRO A 37 -5.12 -0.67 -1.16
N ARG A 38 -4.93 0.40 -0.40
CA ARG A 38 -3.65 0.62 0.26
C ARG A 38 -3.36 -0.60 1.12
N PRO A 39 -2.12 -1.12 1.11
CA PRO A 39 -1.76 -2.23 1.97
C PRO A 39 -2.13 -1.83 3.40
N THR A 40 -2.94 -2.67 4.03
CA THR A 40 -3.46 -2.39 5.36
C THR A 40 -2.39 -2.65 6.42
N VAL A 41 -1.44 -3.52 6.10
CA VAL A 41 -0.24 -3.78 6.90
C VAL A 41 0.94 -3.12 6.20
N ILE A 42 1.72 -2.33 6.94
CA ILE A 42 2.87 -1.58 6.43
C ILE A 42 4.08 -1.78 7.33
N LEU A 43 5.26 -1.46 6.81
CA LEU A 43 6.48 -1.27 7.59
C LEU A 43 6.47 0.13 8.20
N GLY A 44 6.70 0.19 9.51
CA GLY A 44 6.72 1.42 10.30
C GLY A 44 8.12 1.97 10.49
N GLN A 45 8.45 2.35 11.73
CA GLN A 45 9.81 2.74 12.08
C GLN A 45 10.76 1.56 11.95
N ILE A 46 12.01 1.85 11.61
CA ILE A 46 13.10 0.89 11.52
C ILE A 46 14.27 1.44 12.31
N GLN A 47 14.64 0.74 13.37
CA GLN A 47 15.88 1.00 14.10
C GLN A 47 16.91 -0.01 13.59
N TYR A 48 17.72 0.41 12.62
CA TYR A 48 18.79 -0.42 12.07
C TYR A 48 20.11 -0.24 12.86
N ASP A 49 20.42 1.00 13.27
CA ASP A 49 21.62 1.30 14.04
C ASP A 49 21.36 1.12 15.53
N SER A 50 21.90 0.05 16.12
CA SER A 50 21.71 -0.25 17.54
C SER A 50 22.39 0.81 18.40
N PRO A 51 21.67 1.52 19.29
CA PRO A 51 22.29 2.54 20.14
C PRO A 51 23.38 1.95 21.04
N GLY A 52 24.55 2.60 21.05
CA GLY A 52 25.68 2.23 21.90
C GLY A 52 26.78 1.53 21.12
N ARG A 53 27.49 0.61 21.77
CA ARG A 53 28.54 -0.18 21.10
C ARG A 53 27.92 -1.41 20.45
N ASP A 54 28.39 -1.72 19.25
CA ASP A 54 28.06 -2.98 18.56
C ASP A 54 28.88 -4.13 19.14
N ASP A 55 28.37 -4.69 20.24
CA ASP A 55 29.02 -5.78 20.97
C ASP A 55 28.35 -7.15 20.74
N ARG A 56 27.31 -7.20 19.89
CA ARG A 56 26.46 -8.38 19.65
C ARG A 56 25.84 -8.97 20.93
N SER A 57 25.79 -8.20 22.00
CA SER A 57 25.03 -8.58 23.18
C SER A 57 23.55 -8.68 22.82
N ARG A 58 22.80 -9.50 23.56
CA ARG A 58 21.34 -9.58 23.40
C ARG A 58 20.69 -8.20 23.51
N ARG A 59 21.24 -7.31 24.34
CA ARG A 59 20.74 -5.93 24.48
C ARG A 59 20.94 -5.15 23.19
N SER A 60 22.14 -5.20 22.61
CA SER A 60 22.44 -4.49 21.37
C SER A 60 21.62 -5.06 20.20
N LEU A 61 21.60 -6.38 20.01
CA LEU A 61 20.80 -7.03 18.95
C LEU A 61 19.28 -6.79 19.08
N ASN A 62 18.75 -6.67 20.31
CA ASN A 62 17.33 -6.35 20.50
C ASN A 62 17.03 -4.86 20.31
N ALA A 63 18.05 -3.99 20.26
CA ALA A 63 17.88 -2.58 19.93
C ALA A 63 17.78 -2.34 18.41
N GLU A 64 18.11 -3.35 17.61
CA GLU A 64 17.83 -3.42 16.17
C GLU A 64 16.45 -4.06 15.93
N TRP A 65 15.53 -3.34 15.27
CA TRP A 65 14.16 -3.80 15.04
C TRP A 65 13.45 -3.11 13.87
N VAL A 66 12.39 -3.76 13.38
CA VAL A 66 11.44 -3.23 12.39
C VAL A 66 10.02 -3.29 12.94
N GLU A 67 9.26 -2.21 12.82
CA GLU A 67 7.83 -2.20 13.13
C GLU A 67 7.00 -2.72 11.95
N VAL A 68 6.03 -3.59 12.24
CA VAL A 68 4.97 -4.00 11.33
C VAL A 68 3.64 -3.52 11.90
N THR A 69 2.97 -2.64 11.17
CA THR A 69 1.77 -1.92 11.64
C THR A 69 0.56 -2.25 10.79
N ASN A 70 -0.53 -2.66 11.44
CA ASN A 70 -1.83 -2.79 10.81
C ASN A 70 -2.60 -1.47 10.93
N THR A 71 -2.64 -0.70 9.85
CA THR A 71 -3.38 0.57 9.74
C THR A 71 -4.88 0.36 9.55
N GLY A 72 -5.34 -0.88 9.36
CA GLY A 72 -6.74 -1.23 9.22
C GLY A 72 -7.51 -1.23 10.53
N ARG A 73 -8.82 -1.48 10.42
CA ARG A 73 -9.70 -1.66 11.58
C ARG A 73 -9.83 -3.13 12.01
N HIS A 74 -9.50 -4.07 11.13
CA HIS A 74 -9.67 -5.49 11.38
C HIS A 74 -8.32 -6.17 11.59
N ALA A 75 -8.32 -7.21 12.42
CA ALA A 75 -7.13 -8.01 12.65
C ALA A 75 -6.69 -8.77 11.38
N VAL A 76 -5.39 -8.91 11.20
CA VAL A 76 -4.76 -9.64 10.09
C VAL A 76 -3.96 -10.81 10.66
N ASN A 77 -4.12 -12.00 10.06
CA ASN A 77 -3.25 -13.13 10.38
C ASN A 77 -1.93 -12.99 9.62
N LEU A 78 -0.83 -12.90 10.35
CA LEU A 78 0.52 -12.82 9.79
C LEU A 78 1.18 -14.19 9.68
N ASP A 79 0.54 -15.27 10.10
CA ASP A 79 1.09 -16.62 9.97
C ASP A 79 1.58 -16.90 8.54
N GLY A 80 2.84 -17.34 8.42
CA GLY A 80 3.50 -17.61 7.15
C GLY A 80 4.04 -16.38 6.40
N TRP A 81 3.73 -15.16 6.84
CA TRP A 81 4.32 -13.94 6.27
C TRP A 81 5.83 -13.88 6.53
N THR A 82 6.55 -13.13 5.69
CA THR A 82 8.00 -12.97 5.81
C THR A 82 8.43 -11.53 5.83
N LEU A 83 9.45 -11.26 6.64
CA LEU A 83 10.21 -10.00 6.66
C LEU A 83 11.65 -10.33 6.26
N SER A 84 12.17 -9.69 5.21
CA SER A 84 13.53 -9.94 4.72
C SER A 84 14.31 -8.66 4.47
N ASP A 85 15.63 -8.72 4.60
CA ASP A 85 16.57 -7.70 4.14
C ASP A 85 16.98 -7.92 2.67
N ARG A 86 17.94 -7.13 2.19
CA ARG A 86 18.48 -7.25 0.83
C ARG A 86 19.49 -8.41 0.68
N ASP A 87 20.12 -8.84 1.77
CA ASP A 87 21.11 -9.93 1.77
C ASP A 87 20.47 -11.33 1.92
N GLY A 88 19.15 -11.40 2.13
CA GLY A 88 18.36 -12.64 2.14
C GLY A 88 18.10 -13.20 3.53
N HIS A 89 18.50 -12.51 4.60
CA HIS A 89 18.07 -12.81 5.96
C HIS A 89 16.56 -12.69 6.04
N THR A 90 15.89 -13.81 6.28
CA THR A 90 14.42 -13.88 6.32
C THR A 90 13.95 -14.29 7.71
N TYR A 91 12.98 -13.55 8.24
CA TYR A 91 12.17 -13.92 9.39
C TYR A 91 10.78 -14.34 8.92
N ARG A 92 10.23 -15.39 9.52
CA ARG A 92 8.88 -15.87 9.24
C ARG A 92 8.02 -15.70 10.48
N PHE A 93 6.87 -15.06 10.32
CA PHE A 93 5.90 -14.94 11.40
C PHE A 93 5.21 -16.29 11.61
N GLU A 94 5.15 -16.73 12.87
CA GLU A 94 4.47 -17.96 13.26
C GLU A 94 3.33 -17.65 14.23
N ASN A 95 2.11 -18.09 13.90
CA ASN A 95 0.94 -18.00 14.78
C ASN A 95 0.61 -16.58 15.31
N LEU A 96 1.02 -15.53 14.60
CA LEU A 96 0.78 -14.15 15.02
C LEU A 96 -0.43 -13.54 14.34
N ARG A 97 -1.39 -13.05 15.15
CA ARG A 97 -2.50 -12.23 14.68
C ARG A 97 -2.28 -10.78 15.11
N LEU A 98 -2.16 -9.87 14.14
CA LEU A 98 -1.96 -8.45 14.37
C LEU A 98 -3.30 -7.72 14.32
N ASP A 99 -3.75 -7.25 15.49
CA ASP A 99 -5.03 -6.54 15.63
C ASP A 99 -5.09 -5.25 14.79
N GLY A 100 -6.30 -4.78 14.51
CA GLY A 100 -6.47 -3.50 13.83
C GLY A 100 -5.85 -2.37 14.64
N ARG A 101 -5.26 -1.38 13.96
CA ARG A 101 -4.58 -0.23 14.58
C ARG A 101 -3.45 -0.59 15.55
N SER A 102 -2.88 -1.79 15.41
CA SER A 102 -1.82 -2.30 16.29
C SER A 102 -0.50 -2.47 15.55
N THR A 103 0.57 -2.53 16.33
CA THR A 103 1.95 -2.68 15.85
C THR A 103 2.63 -3.81 16.61
N VAL A 104 3.47 -4.56 15.89
CA VAL A 104 4.43 -5.52 16.45
C VAL A 104 5.84 -5.11 16.02
N ARG A 105 6.81 -5.23 16.91
CA ARG A 105 8.24 -5.04 16.65
C ARG A 105 8.90 -6.39 16.42
N VAL A 106 9.65 -6.49 15.34
CA VAL A 106 10.48 -7.64 15.03
C VAL A 106 11.92 -7.28 15.38
N HIS A 107 12.41 -7.80 16.50
CA HIS A 107 13.77 -7.60 16.98
C HIS A 107 14.73 -8.60 16.35
N THR A 108 15.97 -8.19 16.06
CA THR A 108 16.96 -9.11 15.48
C THR A 108 17.43 -10.19 16.46
N GLY A 109 17.65 -9.82 17.73
CA GLY A 109 18.19 -10.74 18.72
C GLY A 109 17.19 -11.77 19.22
N THR A 110 17.34 -12.17 20.49
CA THR A 110 16.55 -13.23 21.15
C THR A 110 15.68 -12.65 22.26
N GLY A 111 14.51 -13.23 22.47
CA GLY A 111 13.60 -12.85 23.55
C GLY A 111 12.43 -13.80 23.69
N ARG A 112 11.39 -13.37 24.40
CA ARG A 112 10.14 -14.11 24.52
C ARG A 112 9.10 -13.40 23.67
N ASP A 113 8.54 -14.10 22.70
CA ASP A 113 7.50 -13.54 21.85
C ASP A 113 6.25 -13.12 22.64
N THR A 114 5.70 -11.99 22.22
CA THR A 114 4.45 -11.42 22.69
C THR A 114 3.63 -10.92 21.50
N ARG A 115 2.48 -10.29 21.76
CA ARG A 115 1.67 -9.65 20.71
C ARG A 115 2.33 -8.39 20.13
N HIS A 116 3.30 -7.81 20.83
CA HIS A 116 3.91 -6.52 20.47
C HIS A 116 5.40 -6.64 20.15
N ASP A 117 6.05 -7.73 20.53
CA ASP A 117 7.48 -7.94 20.33
C ASP A 117 7.70 -9.40 19.94
N VAL A 118 8.38 -9.63 18.82
CA VAL A 118 8.81 -10.94 18.36
C VAL A 118 10.28 -10.89 17.97
N TYR A 119 10.94 -12.04 17.98
CA TYR A 119 12.40 -12.12 17.89
C TYR A 119 12.84 -13.02 16.72
N GLN A 120 13.84 -12.59 15.96
CA GLN A 120 14.40 -13.42 14.88
C GLN A 120 15.35 -14.51 15.40
N ASP A 121 15.68 -14.49 16.69
CA ASP A 121 16.61 -15.39 17.37
C ASP A 121 18.01 -15.44 16.75
N ARG A 122 18.46 -14.32 16.18
CA ARG A 122 19.78 -14.20 15.57
C ARG A 122 20.84 -13.77 16.59
N ARG A 123 22.09 -14.06 16.25
CA ARG A 123 23.30 -13.70 17.01
C ARG A 123 24.18 -12.67 16.29
N ALA A 124 23.69 -12.14 15.18
CA ALA A 124 24.34 -11.13 14.36
C ALA A 124 23.28 -10.14 13.88
N TYR A 125 23.68 -8.89 13.68
CA TYR A 125 22.85 -7.83 13.11
C TYR A 125 22.38 -8.20 11.70
N VAL A 126 21.20 -7.73 11.34
CA VAL A 126 20.58 -7.98 10.02
C VAL A 126 20.52 -6.71 9.20
N TRP A 127 20.18 -5.57 9.81
CA TRP A 127 19.85 -4.35 9.09
C TRP A 127 21.12 -3.50 8.93
N ASN A 128 21.49 -3.23 7.68
CA ASN A 128 22.75 -2.52 7.41
C ASN A 128 22.68 -1.03 7.79
N ASN A 129 23.64 -0.56 8.62
CA ASN A 129 23.73 0.84 9.06
C ASN A 129 23.88 1.87 7.94
N GLY A 130 24.53 1.49 6.83
CA GLY A 130 24.78 2.38 5.70
C GLY A 130 23.57 2.54 4.80
N ALA A 131 23.06 1.42 4.27
CA ALA A 131 21.87 1.38 3.42
C ALA A 131 21.33 -0.04 3.29
N ASP A 132 20.01 -0.19 3.30
CA ASP A 132 19.36 -1.50 3.15
C ASP A 132 17.92 -1.35 2.64
N GLN A 133 17.19 -2.45 2.57
CA GLN A 133 15.76 -2.52 2.34
C GLN A 133 15.11 -3.67 3.12
N ALA A 134 14.13 -3.34 3.95
CA ALA A 134 13.18 -4.30 4.51
C ALA A 134 12.05 -4.57 3.51
N THR A 135 11.71 -5.84 3.30
CA THR A 135 10.60 -6.29 2.45
C THR A 135 9.65 -7.18 3.23
N LEU A 136 8.38 -6.80 3.28
CA LEU A 136 7.30 -7.59 3.88
C LEU A 136 6.52 -8.32 2.79
N ARG A 137 6.41 -9.65 2.90
CA ARG A 137 5.59 -10.49 2.02
C ARG A 137 4.54 -11.25 2.81
N ASN A 138 3.40 -11.50 2.20
CA ASN A 138 2.39 -12.38 2.79
C ASN A 138 2.73 -13.87 2.60
N ASP A 139 1.83 -14.72 3.12
CA ASP A 139 1.79 -16.18 2.99
C ASP A 139 1.79 -16.73 1.55
N ARG A 140 1.65 -15.87 0.53
CA ARG A 140 1.64 -16.21 -0.90
C ARG A 140 2.78 -15.52 -1.65
N ASP A 141 3.82 -15.10 -0.94
CA ASP A 141 5.00 -14.39 -1.46
C ASP A 141 4.72 -13.05 -2.16
N ARG A 142 3.50 -12.52 -2.03
CA ARG A 142 3.16 -11.20 -2.55
C ARG A 142 3.77 -10.14 -1.65
N ILE A 143 4.54 -9.24 -2.24
CA ILE A 143 5.06 -8.04 -1.56
C ILE A 143 3.86 -7.20 -1.10
N ILE A 144 3.83 -6.94 0.21
CA ILE A 144 2.85 -6.08 0.85
C ILE A 144 3.41 -4.68 1.02
N ASP A 145 4.67 -4.57 1.44
CA ASP A 145 5.34 -3.28 1.63
C ASP A 145 6.87 -3.42 1.58
N THR A 146 7.54 -2.30 1.28
CA THR A 146 9.01 -2.18 1.34
C THR A 146 9.41 -0.85 1.97
N ALA A 147 10.49 -0.87 2.75
CA ALA A 147 11.07 0.32 3.35
C ALA A 147 12.59 0.28 3.14
N SER A 148 13.15 1.38 2.63
CA SER A 148 14.60 1.50 2.36
C SER A 148 15.17 2.73 3.04
N TRP A 149 16.44 2.65 3.44
CA TRP A 149 17.16 3.77 4.03
C TRP A 149 18.58 3.87 3.45
N GLY A 150 19.32 4.90 3.85
CA GLY A 150 20.71 5.09 3.41
C GLY A 150 20.90 5.67 2.01
N ARG A 151 19.80 6.00 1.32
CA ARG A 151 19.85 6.90 0.16
C ARG A 151 19.53 8.28 0.68
N ASN A 152 20.50 9.20 0.63
CA ASN A 152 20.32 10.59 1.06
C ASN A 152 19.03 11.17 0.45
N HIS A 153 18.01 11.34 1.28
CA HIS A 153 16.93 12.27 0.98
C HIS A 153 17.45 13.65 1.36
N HIS A 154 18.03 14.33 0.38
CA HIS A 154 18.07 15.80 0.38
C HIS A 154 16.69 16.33 0.01
#